data_AF-A0A314U8K1-F1
#
_entry.id   AF-A0A314U8K1-F1
#
_cell.length_a   1.000
_cell.length_b   1.000
_cell.length_c   1.000
_cell.angle_alpha   90.00
_cell.angle_beta   90.00
_cell.angle_gamma   90.00
#
_symmetry.space_group_name_H-M   'P 1'
#
loop_
_entity.id
_entity.type
_entity.pdbx_description
1 polymer ?
#
loop_
_entity_poly.entity_id
_entity_poly.type
_entity_poly.pdbx_seq_one_letter_code
_entity_poly.pdbx_strand_id
1 'polypeptide(L)'
;MGFHLPLIFALLSLATVALANHAAQPAPQLYWNSVLPNTQMPRAISELLHPDSTNEEKSTNTMNAVGNGKPTDHKGKPEIIPLRLEKYGKHYGSSADNPLHYKNVTIYFFVKDMRPGATMNFQFPRNSNTANFLPRESAQSIPFSSNKLTEIFNHFSVKPTSVEAKTIKETIEECEAPGIKGEERYCATSLESMVDFSISKLRTRNVQAISTEVLEKGATMSMHKYTIMPGLKKLAGDKVVVCHKQNYPYAVFYCHAIKPTAAYVLSLKGDDGVKVKLVAEEIKAMK
;
A
#
# COMPACT_ATOMS: atom_id res chain seq x y z
N MET A 1 -6.31 -86.20 1.48
CA MET A 1 -5.22 -85.34 1.98
C MET A 1 -4.70 -84.62 0.74
N GLY A 2 -5.09 -83.38 0.42
CA GLY A 2 -4.92 -82.13 1.19
C GLY A 2 -3.49 -81.63 0.95
N PHE A 3 -3.17 -80.41 0.49
CA PHE A 3 -3.89 -79.14 0.37
C PHE A 3 -3.22 -78.26 -0.71
N HIS A 4 -4.02 -77.48 -1.44
CA HIS A 4 -3.63 -76.23 -2.10
C HIS A 4 -3.62 -75.09 -1.06
N LEU A 5 -2.65 -74.17 -1.13
CA LEU A 5 -2.75 -72.77 -0.63
C LEU A 5 -1.52 -71.95 -1.12
N PRO A 6 -1.53 -70.61 -1.13
CA PRO A 6 -1.87 -69.81 -2.31
C PRO A 6 -0.84 -68.69 -2.63
N LEU A 7 -1.18 -67.90 -3.66
CA LEU A 7 -0.65 -66.58 -4.02
C LEU A 7 -0.15 -65.76 -2.80
N ILE A 8 1.11 -65.32 -2.86
CA ILE A 8 1.56 -64.13 -2.13
C ILE A 8 1.69 -63.02 -3.18
N PHE A 9 0.70 -62.14 -3.17
CA PHE A 9 0.66 -60.92 -3.95
C PHE A 9 1.86 -60.01 -3.63
N ALA A 10 2.45 -59.48 -4.69
CA ALA A 10 3.42 -58.41 -4.66
C ALA A 10 2.83 -57.15 -4.01
N LEU A 11 3.57 -56.56 -3.07
CA LEU A 11 3.45 -55.16 -2.69
C LEU A 11 4.85 -54.56 -2.63
N LEU A 12 5.42 -54.28 -3.81
CA LEU A 12 6.53 -53.33 -3.94
C LEU A 12 5.93 -51.95 -3.63
N SER A 13 6.15 -51.46 -2.42
CA SER A 13 5.79 -50.10 -2.04
C SER A 13 6.80 -49.15 -2.71
N LEU A 14 6.44 -48.63 -3.89
CA LEU A 14 7.08 -47.44 -4.44
C LEU A 14 6.77 -46.27 -3.49
N ALA A 15 7.71 -45.97 -2.60
CA ALA A 15 7.71 -44.70 -1.89
C ALA A 15 8.06 -43.61 -2.90
N THR A 16 7.04 -42.99 -3.48
CA THR A 16 7.19 -41.74 -4.23
C THR A 16 7.55 -40.65 -3.23
N VAL A 17 8.84 -40.29 -3.16
CA VAL A 17 9.24 -39.03 -2.55
C VAL A 17 8.68 -37.94 -3.45
N ALA A 18 7.54 -37.38 -3.07
CA ALA A 18 7.04 -36.15 -3.67
C ALA A 18 8.08 -35.06 -3.37
N LEU A 19 8.95 -34.77 -4.33
CA LEU A 19 9.59 -33.46 -4.37
C LEU A 19 8.46 -32.45 -4.57
N ALA A 20 8.00 -31.85 -3.48
CA ALA A 20 7.27 -30.61 -3.56
C ALA A 20 8.19 -29.63 -4.29
N ASN A 21 7.87 -29.32 -5.55
CA ASN A 21 8.36 -28.14 -6.24
C ASN A 21 7.97 -26.95 -5.37
N HIS A 22 8.85 -26.54 -4.46
CA HIS A 22 8.75 -25.25 -3.82
C HIS A 22 9.04 -24.25 -4.94
N ALA A 23 7.99 -23.67 -5.52
CA ALA A 23 8.16 -22.52 -6.40
C ALA A 23 9.06 -21.52 -5.65
N ALA A 24 10.22 -21.21 -6.23
CA ALA A 24 11.16 -20.29 -5.62
C ALA A 24 10.42 -18.97 -5.36
N GLN A 25 10.46 -18.48 -4.13
CA GLN A 25 9.80 -17.23 -3.78
C GLN A 25 10.33 -16.10 -4.68
N PRO A 26 9.47 -15.16 -5.13
CA PRO A 26 9.93 -14.00 -5.89
C PRO A 26 11.05 -13.26 -5.16
N ALA A 27 12.06 -12.77 -5.88
CA ALA A 27 13.19 -12.04 -5.28
C ALA A 27 12.77 -10.90 -4.32
N PRO A 28 11.73 -10.10 -4.62
CA PRO A 28 11.24 -9.10 -3.68
C PRO A 28 10.70 -9.68 -2.37
N GLN A 29 10.08 -10.87 -2.41
CA GLN A 29 9.59 -11.58 -1.22
C GLN A 29 10.74 -12.09 -0.34
N LEU A 30 11.79 -12.64 -0.97
CA LEU A 30 13.00 -13.06 -0.25
C LEU A 30 13.66 -11.88 0.47
N TYR A 31 13.74 -10.73 -0.19
CA TYR A 31 14.28 -9.51 0.41
C TYR A 31 13.48 -9.08 1.64
N TRP A 32 12.15 -9.04 1.53
CA TRP A 32 11.27 -8.72 2.66
C TRP A 32 11.54 -9.64 3.86
N ASN A 33 11.55 -10.96 3.65
CA ASN A 33 11.75 -11.93 4.71
C ASN A 33 13.14 -11.83 5.36
N SER A 34 14.16 -11.45 4.59
CA SER A 34 15.53 -11.25 5.07
C SER A 34 15.68 -9.96 5.91
N VAL A 35 15.12 -8.85 5.43
CA VAL A 35 15.29 -7.54 6.08
C VAL A 35 14.31 -7.33 7.23
N LEU A 36 13.10 -7.91 7.13
CA LEU A 36 12.00 -7.75 8.07
C LEU A 36 11.46 -9.12 8.55
N PRO A 37 12.28 -9.96 9.20
CA PRO A 37 11.93 -11.36 9.49
C PRO A 37 10.73 -11.54 10.44
N ASN A 38 10.41 -10.51 11.25
CA ASN A 38 9.30 -10.53 12.20
C ASN A 38 8.10 -9.67 11.74
N THR A 39 8.12 -9.18 10.50
CA THR A 39 7.07 -8.31 9.97
C THR A 39 6.26 -9.07 8.93
N GLN A 40 4.97 -9.24 9.21
CA GLN A 40 4.04 -9.81 8.23
C GLN A 40 3.90 -8.85 7.05
N MET A 41 4.03 -9.39 5.82
CA MET A 41 3.75 -8.64 4.61
C MET A 41 2.25 -8.38 4.51
N PRO A 42 1.81 -7.12 4.40
CA PRO A 42 0.40 -6.81 4.20
C PRO A 42 -0.08 -7.32 2.84
N ARG A 43 -1.36 -7.67 2.81
CA ARG A 43 -2.04 -8.17 1.61
C ARG A 43 -1.85 -7.25 0.39
N ALA A 44 -1.95 -5.94 0.60
CA ALA A 44 -1.77 -4.91 -0.43
C ALA A 44 -0.43 -4.99 -1.17
N ILE A 45 0.59 -5.56 -0.52
CA ILE A 45 1.93 -5.71 -1.06
C ILE A 45 2.12 -7.12 -1.62
N SER A 46 1.69 -8.15 -0.91
CA SER A 46 1.86 -9.54 -1.35
C SER A 46 1.14 -9.85 -2.66
N GLU A 47 0.00 -9.21 -2.90
CA GLU A 47 -0.75 -9.33 -4.17
C GLU A 47 0.01 -8.73 -5.35
N LEU A 48 0.92 -7.78 -5.11
CA LEU A 48 1.74 -7.15 -6.16
C LEU A 48 3.02 -7.92 -6.48
N LEU A 49 3.24 -9.07 -5.84
CA LEU A 49 4.42 -9.92 -6.05
C LEU A 49 4.18 -11.06 -7.03
N HIS A 50 2.92 -11.31 -7.40
CA HIS A 50 2.53 -12.47 -8.18
C HIS A 50 1.81 -12.04 -9.46
N PRO A 51 2.39 -12.29 -10.66
CA PRO A 51 1.79 -11.95 -11.94
C PRO A 51 0.40 -12.56 -12.18
N ASP A 52 0.15 -13.74 -11.60
CA ASP A 52 -1.00 -14.60 -11.93
C ASP A 52 -2.08 -14.68 -10.85
N SER A 53 -2.02 -13.85 -9.78
CA SER A 53 -3.10 -13.89 -8.80
C SER A 53 -4.31 -13.14 -9.32
N THR A 54 -5.23 -13.85 -9.98
CA THR A 54 -6.63 -13.44 -10.16
C THR A 54 -7.33 -13.43 -8.79
N ASN A 55 -6.86 -12.60 -7.88
CA ASN A 55 -7.48 -12.40 -6.58
C ASN A 55 -8.39 -11.19 -6.71
N GLU A 56 -9.70 -11.43 -6.80
CA GLU A 56 -10.75 -10.42 -6.78
C GLU A 56 -10.91 -9.75 -5.40
N GLU A 57 -10.02 -10.06 -4.46
CA GLU A 57 -9.96 -9.47 -3.14
C GLU A 57 -9.05 -8.24 -3.18
N LYS A 58 -9.54 -7.11 -2.66
CA LYS A 58 -9.10 -5.79 -3.10
C LYS A 58 -8.64 -4.94 -1.92
N SER A 59 -7.32 -4.74 -1.80
CA SER A 59 -6.76 -3.76 -0.88
C SER A 59 -6.70 -2.35 -1.49
N THR A 60 -6.51 -1.31 -0.66
CA THR A 60 -6.36 0.07 -1.15
C THR A 60 -4.92 0.35 -1.57
N ASN A 61 -4.71 1.49 -2.23
CA ASN A 61 -3.39 1.93 -2.70
C ASN A 61 -2.47 2.40 -1.56
N THR A 62 -2.87 2.33 -0.29
CA THR A 62 -2.11 2.95 0.81
C THR A 62 -1.63 1.92 1.82
N MET A 63 -0.35 2.03 2.15
CA MET A 63 0.39 1.13 2.99
C MET A 63 1.19 1.93 4.03
N ASN A 64 1.12 1.53 5.30
CA ASN A 64 1.74 2.25 6.40
C ASN A 64 2.72 1.34 7.15
N ALA A 65 3.90 1.85 7.50
CA ALA A 65 4.88 1.18 8.34
C ALA A 65 5.11 1.99 9.62
N VAL A 66 5.07 1.30 10.76
CA VAL A 66 5.25 1.91 12.08
C VAL A 66 6.33 1.16 12.86
N GLY A 67 7.27 1.90 13.48
CA GLY A 67 8.35 1.29 14.27
C GLY A 67 7.86 0.84 15.65
N ASN A 68 8.20 -0.38 16.06
CA ASN A 68 7.90 -0.89 17.39
C ASN A 68 8.87 -0.26 18.42
N GLY A 69 8.52 0.91 18.95
CA GLY A 69 9.28 1.64 19.97
C GLY A 69 8.41 2.07 21.16
N LYS A 70 9.03 2.27 22.33
CA LYS A 70 8.33 2.75 23.53
C LYS A 70 7.86 4.20 23.28
N PRO A 71 6.59 4.55 23.54
CA PRO A 71 6.11 5.92 23.37
C PRO A 71 6.94 6.90 24.22
N THR A 72 7.42 7.98 23.63
CA THR A 72 7.94 9.12 24.40
C THR A 72 6.75 9.96 24.88
N ASP A 73 6.60 10.07 26.20
CA ASP A 73 5.52 10.84 26.81
C ASP A 73 5.73 12.34 26.55
N HIS A 74 5.03 12.88 25.55
CA HIS A 74 4.89 14.32 25.37
C HIS A 74 3.53 14.75 25.89
N LYS A 75 3.50 15.17 27.17
CA LYS A 75 2.37 15.85 27.79
C LYS A 75 2.22 17.24 27.16
N GLY A 76 1.34 17.36 26.17
CA GLY A 76 0.94 18.63 25.58
C GLY A 76 -0.53 18.57 25.14
N LYS A 77 -1.31 19.60 25.50
CA LYS A 77 -2.66 19.78 24.97
C LYS A 77 -2.60 19.93 23.43
N PRO A 78 -3.51 19.31 22.67
CA PRO A 78 -3.53 19.43 21.21
C PRO A 78 -4.02 20.82 20.82
N GLU A 79 -3.15 21.61 20.21
CA GLU A 79 -3.48 22.89 19.59
C GLU A 79 -3.07 22.85 18.12
N ILE A 80 -3.92 23.41 17.26
CA ILE A 80 -4.13 23.05 15.86
C ILE A 80 -3.25 23.90 14.95
N ILE A 81 -2.55 23.26 13.99
CA ILE A 81 -2.02 23.97 12.81
C ILE A 81 -2.79 23.47 11.58
N PRO A 82 -3.64 24.30 10.96
CA PRO A 82 -4.22 23.96 9.67
C PRO A 82 -3.14 24.13 8.61
N LEU A 83 -2.46 23.04 8.25
CA LEU A 83 -1.70 23.00 7.00
C LEU A 83 -2.70 22.94 5.85
N ARG A 84 -3.12 24.14 5.43
CA ARG A 84 -3.90 24.38 4.21
C ARG A 84 -3.08 23.85 3.04
N LEU A 85 -3.38 22.63 2.60
CA LEU A 85 -2.89 22.05 1.35
C LEU A 85 -3.65 22.67 0.16
N GLU A 86 -3.64 24.00 0.07
CA GLU A 86 -4.08 24.73 -1.12
C GLU A 86 -3.15 24.50 -2.31
N LYS A 87 -1.98 23.90 -2.09
CA LYS A 87 -0.93 23.78 -3.10
C LYS A 87 -0.99 22.49 -3.92
N TYR A 88 -1.63 21.42 -3.44
CA TYR A 88 -1.82 20.19 -4.24
C TYR A 88 -3.02 20.28 -5.20
N GLY A 89 -3.88 21.29 -5.06
CA GLY A 89 -5.01 21.53 -5.95
C GLY A 89 -4.73 22.43 -7.17
N LYS A 90 -3.53 23.04 -7.27
CA LYS A 90 -3.22 24.04 -8.32
C LYS A 90 -2.56 23.48 -9.59
N HIS A 91 -2.25 22.19 -9.66
CA HIS A 91 -1.74 21.55 -10.89
C HIS A 91 -2.79 20.76 -11.69
N TYR A 92 -4.04 20.67 -11.19
CA TYR A 92 -5.16 20.30 -12.05
C TYR A 92 -5.52 21.49 -12.93
N GLY A 93 -4.80 21.60 -14.05
CA GLY A 93 -5.16 22.47 -15.15
C GLY A 93 -6.61 22.23 -15.53
N SER A 94 -7.38 23.31 -15.52
CA SER A 94 -8.70 23.43 -16.11
C SER A 94 -8.65 22.94 -17.57
N SER A 95 -8.99 21.68 -17.80
CA SER A 95 -9.59 21.27 -19.06
C SER A 95 -10.87 20.55 -18.69
N ALA A 96 -11.99 21.17 -19.06
CA ALA A 96 -13.23 20.46 -19.24
C ALA A 96 -12.95 19.21 -20.10
N ASP A 97 -13.63 18.11 -19.79
CA ASP A 97 -13.60 16.82 -20.52
C ASP A 97 -12.70 15.70 -19.94
N ASN A 98 -12.68 15.54 -18.62
CA ASN A 98 -12.43 14.21 -18.03
C ASN A 98 -13.17 14.01 -16.68
N PRO A 99 -14.13 13.08 -16.56
CA PRO A 99 -14.93 12.90 -15.35
C PRO A 99 -14.19 12.02 -14.33
N LEU A 100 -13.10 12.53 -13.76
CA LEU A 100 -12.54 12.04 -12.49
C LEU A 100 -12.36 13.23 -11.53
N HIS A 101 -13.48 13.90 -11.28
CA HIS A 101 -13.61 14.90 -10.23
C HIS A 101 -13.50 14.24 -8.84
N TYR A 102 -12.30 14.17 -8.26
CA TYR A 102 -12.14 14.05 -6.81
C TYR A 102 -12.44 15.40 -6.11
N LYS A 103 -13.52 16.08 -6.51
CA LYS A 103 -13.84 17.44 -6.05
C LYS A 103 -14.38 17.52 -4.61
N ASN A 104 -14.53 16.41 -3.89
CA ASN A 104 -15.09 16.41 -2.53
C ASN A 104 -14.68 15.18 -1.68
N VAL A 105 -13.46 14.65 -1.85
CA VAL A 105 -12.98 13.61 -0.93
C VAL A 105 -12.13 14.27 0.15
N THR A 106 -12.73 14.45 1.33
CA THR A 106 -11.98 14.83 2.53
C THR A 106 -11.10 13.64 2.92
N ILE A 107 -9.79 13.76 2.66
CA ILE A 107 -8.78 12.74 3.03
C ILE A 107 -8.37 12.89 4.52
N TYR A 108 -8.83 13.96 5.19
CA TYR A 108 -8.46 14.27 6.57
C TYR A 108 -9.59 13.96 7.53
N PHE A 109 -9.25 13.27 8.62
CA PHE A 109 -10.17 12.99 9.71
C PHE A 109 -9.53 13.44 11.02
N PHE A 110 -10.32 14.05 11.90
CA PHE A 110 -9.84 14.27 13.25
C PHE A 110 -10.12 13.02 14.09
N VAL A 111 -9.15 12.62 14.91
CA VAL A 111 -9.31 11.47 15.83
C VAL A 111 -10.53 11.65 16.73
N LYS A 112 -10.86 12.89 17.13
CA LYS A 112 -12.06 13.22 17.93
C LYS A 112 -13.38 12.87 17.23
N ASP A 113 -13.38 12.77 15.90
CA ASP A 113 -14.54 12.44 15.07
C ASP A 113 -14.63 10.92 14.82
N MET A 114 -13.58 10.16 15.18
CA MET A 114 -13.54 8.69 15.09
C MET A 114 -14.26 8.00 16.25
N ARG A 115 -15.46 8.47 16.60
CA ARG A 115 -16.25 7.92 17.70
C ARG A 115 -17.09 6.73 17.22
N PRO A 116 -17.23 5.66 18.02
CA PRO A 116 -18.14 4.58 17.68
C PRO A 116 -19.56 5.11 17.40
N GLY A 117 -20.16 4.65 16.30
CA GLY A 117 -21.48 5.09 15.83
C GLY A 117 -21.48 6.37 14.98
N ALA A 118 -20.38 7.13 14.94
CA ALA A 118 -20.25 8.24 14.00
C ALA A 118 -20.24 7.70 12.55
N THR A 119 -20.76 8.51 11.62
CA THR A 119 -20.88 8.12 10.22
C THR A 119 -20.15 9.10 9.31
N MET A 120 -19.53 8.59 8.25
CA MET A 120 -18.82 9.36 7.24
C MET A 120 -19.19 8.86 5.84
N ASN A 121 -19.35 9.78 4.90
CA ASN A 121 -19.49 9.42 3.49
C ASN A 121 -18.09 9.36 2.89
N PHE A 122 -17.70 8.21 2.39
CA PHE A 122 -16.37 8.01 1.81
C PHE A 122 -16.43 7.04 0.64
N GLN A 123 -15.50 7.20 -0.29
CA GLN A 123 -15.27 6.25 -1.37
C GLN A 123 -13.83 5.78 -1.26
N PHE A 124 -13.64 4.49 -1.00
CA PHE A 124 -12.30 3.91 -0.98
C PHE A 124 -11.77 3.80 -2.41
N PRO A 125 -10.62 4.42 -2.74
CA PRO A 125 -10.05 4.30 -4.07
C PRO A 125 -9.70 2.83 -4.37
N ARG A 126 -10.12 2.32 -5.54
CA ARG A 126 -9.67 1.02 -6.05
C ARG A 126 -8.24 1.18 -6.54
N ASN A 127 -7.43 0.15 -6.30
CA ASN A 127 -6.28 -0.11 -7.15
C ASN A 127 -6.78 -0.57 -8.52
N SER A 128 -7.08 0.36 -9.43
CA SER A 128 -7.41 0.02 -10.82
C SER A 128 -6.17 -0.47 -11.57
N ASN A 129 -4.99 -0.07 -11.10
CA ASN A 129 -3.72 -0.48 -11.62
C ASN A 129 -3.25 -1.78 -10.94
N THR A 130 -3.39 -2.92 -11.60
CA THR A 130 -2.93 -4.23 -11.10
C THR A 130 -1.44 -4.48 -11.35
N ALA A 131 -0.68 -3.46 -11.76
CA ALA A 131 0.73 -3.61 -12.04
C ALA A 131 1.52 -4.08 -10.81
N ASN A 132 2.38 -5.07 -11.04
CA ASN A 132 3.19 -5.74 -10.03
C ASN A 132 4.53 -5.03 -9.83
N PHE A 133 5.21 -5.36 -8.73
CA PHE A 133 6.59 -4.94 -8.54
C PHE A 133 7.50 -5.58 -9.59
N LEU A 134 8.43 -4.79 -10.10
CA LEU A 134 9.59 -5.33 -10.81
C LEU A 134 10.67 -5.71 -9.79
N PRO A 135 11.50 -6.73 -10.09
CA PRO A 135 12.74 -6.94 -9.36
C PRO A 135 13.57 -5.64 -9.34
N ARG A 136 14.24 -5.35 -8.22
CA ARG A 136 15.05 -4.13 -8.06
C ARG A 136 15.97 -3.85 -9.25
N GLU A 137 16.67 -4.86 -9.75
CA GLU A 137 17.61 -4.71 -10.87
C GLU A 137 16.90 -4.26 -12.16
N SER A 138 15.72 -4.83 -12.44
CA SER A 138 14.89 -4.43 -13.59
C SER A 138 14.29 -3.04 -13.38
N ALA A 139 13.87 -2.68 -12.17
CA ALA A 139 13.37 -1.34 -11.89
C ALA A 139 14.47 -0.27 -12.04
N GLN A 140 15.71 -0.58 -11.66
CA GLN A 140 16.85 0.33 -11.75
C GLN A 140 17.36 0.54 -13.19
N SER A 141 17.11 -0.39 -14.10
CA SER A 141 17.46 -0.23 -15.52
C SER A 141 16.47 0.65 -16.28
N ILE A 142 15.31 0.95 -15.69
CA ILE A 142 14.28 1.80 -16.29
C ILE A 142 14.44 3.22 -15.73
N PRO A 143 14.61 4.25 -16.58
CA PRO A 143 14.68 5.62 -16.10
C PRO A 143 13.38 6.03 -15.40
N PHE A 144 13.51 6.78 -14.30
CA PHE A 144 12.38 7.36 -13.56
C PHE A 144 12.66 8.85 -13.32
N SER A 145 12.49 9.66 -14.37
CA SER A 145 12.64 11.11 -14.30
C SER A 145 11.93 11.84 -15.44
N SER A 146 11.45 13.05 -15.17
CA SER A 146 10.69 13.86 -16.14
C SER A 146 11.52 14.28 -17.35
N ASN A 147 12.85 14.31 -17.22
CA ASN A 147 13.77 14.58 -18.32
C ASN A 147 14.02 13.37 -19.23
N LYS A 148 13.54 12.17 -18.87
CA LYS A 148 13.72 10.91 -19.61
C LYS A 148 12.41 10.33 -20.16
N LEU A 149 11.35 11.14 -20.26
CA LEU A 149 10.02 10.66 -20.68
C LEU A 149 10.02 9.92 -22.03
N THR A 150 10.79 10.38 -23.02
CA THR A 150 10.89 9.68 -24.32
C THR A 150 11.46 8.26 -24.18
N GLU A 151 12.48 8.08 -23.34
CA GLU A 151 13.07 6.76 -23.09
C GLU A 151 12.07 5.85 -22.36
N ILE A 152 11.33 6.40 -21.39
CA ILE A 152 10.28 5.69 -20.65
C ILE A 152 9.15 5.26 -21.59
N PHE A 153 8.66 6.17 -22.43
CA PHE A 153 7.59 5.88 -23.37
C PHE A 153 8.00 4.81 -24.39
N ASN A 154 9.23 4.88 -24.90
CA ASN A 154 9.76 3.86 -25.80
C ASN A 154 9.87 2.49 -25.10
N HIS A 155 10.37 2.45 -23.86
CA HIS A 155 10.52 1.21 -23.09
C HIS A 155 9.17 0.51 -22.88
N PHE A 156 8.12 1.26 -22.53
CA PHE A 156 6.78 0.72 -22.30
C PHE A 156 5.90 0.69 -23.55
N SER A 157 6.42 1.05 -24.72
CA SER A 157 5.64 1.16 -25.97
C SER A 157 4.41 2.07 -25.84
N VAL A 158 4.53 3.16 -25.09
CA VAL A 158 3.46 4.14 -24.84
C VAL A 158 3.51 5.25 -25.90
N LYS A 159 2.36 5.61 -26.47
CA LYS A 159 2.26 6.72 -27.44
C LYS A 159 2.33 8.07 -26.68
N PRO A 160 3.22 9.02 -27.05
CA PRO A 160 3.42 10.26 -26.28
C PRO A 160 2.17 11.14 -26.09
N THR A 161 1.15 11.01 -26.95
CA THR A 161 -0.09 11.79 -26.89
C THR A 161 -1.24 11.07 -26.17
N SER A 162 -0.99 9.88 -25.60
CA SER A 162 -2.04 9.07 -24.97
C SER A 162 -2.33 9.49 -23.52
N VAL A 163 -3.45 9.01 -22.98
CA VAL A 163 -3.82 9.23 -21.57
C VAL A 163 -2.81 8.56 -20.63
N GLU A 164 -2.26 7.41 -21.03
CA GLU A 164 -1.22 6.68 -20.31
C GLU A 164 0.09 7.50 -20.24
N ALA A 165 0.51 8.12 -21.35
CA ALA A 165 1.69 8.99 -21.36
C ALA A 165 1.54 10.17 -20.40
N LYS A 166 0.35 10.79 -20.38
CA LYS A 166 0.01 11.87 -19.44
C LYS A 166 0.09 11.37 -18.00
N THR A 167 -0.46 10.21 -17.71
CA THR A 167 -0.46 9.61 -16.35
C THR A 167 0.95 9.28 -15.85
N ILE A 168 1.79 8.71 -16.72
CA ILE A 168 3.22 8.45 -16.43
C ILE A 168 3.94 9.75 -16.10
N LYS A 169 3.76 10.78 -16.94
CA LYS A 169 4.38 12.09 -16.75
C LYS A 169 3.95 12.71 -15.41
N GLU A 170 2.65 12.77 -15.14
CA GLU A 170 2.10 13.34 -13.91
C GLU A 170 2.63 12.61 -12.66
N THR A 171 2.71 11.28 -12.70
CA THR A 171 3.26 10.47 -11.60
C THR A 171 4.71 10.84 -11.30
N ILE A 172 5.54 10.98 -12.34
CA ILE A 172 6.96 11.34 -12.17
C ILE A 172 7.10 12.77 -11.66
N GLU A 173 6.31 13.71 -12.21
CA GLU A 173 6.32 15.10 -11.76
C GLU A 173 5.89 15.23 -10.29
N GLU A 174 4.90 14.46 -9.83
CA GLU A 174 4.53 14.39 -8.41
C GLU A 174 5.68 13.86 -7.55
N CYS A 175 6.37 12.82 -8.01
CA CYS A 175 7.55 12.28 -7.34
C CYS A 175 8.71 13.28 -7.26
N GLU A 176 8.86 14.17 -8.24
CA GLU A 176 9.92 15.18 -8.26
C GLU A 176 9.52 16.49 -7.55
N ALA A 177 8.23 16.82 -7.47
CA ALA A 177 7.70 18.09 -6.94
C ALA A 177 8.05 18.35 -5.47
N PRO A 178 8.55 19.52 -5.06
CA PRO A 178 9.02 19.76 -3.69
C PRO A 178 7.96 19.42 -2.63
N GLY A 179 8.38 18.66 -1.61
CA GLY A 179 7.52 18.22 -0.50
C GLY A 179 7.21 19.33 0.50
N ILE A 180 6.39 19.01 1.49
CA ILE A 180 6.05 19.92 2.59
C ILE A 180 7.27 20.10 3.50
N LYS A 181 7.41 21.28 4.14
CA LYS A 181 8.51 21.54 5.07
C LYS A 181 8.49 20.51 6.21
N GLY A 182 9.57 19.73 6.33
CA GLY A 182 9.72 18.68 7.34
C GLY A 182 9.20 17.30 6.94
N GLU A 183 8.65 17.16 5.73
CA GLU A 183 8.33 15.86 5.12
C GLU A 183 9.58 15.26 4.47
N GLU A 184 9.86 13.99 4.78
CA GLU A 184 10.86 13.20 4.06
C GLU A 184 10.12 12.28 3.09
N ARG A 185 10.39 12.38 1.79
CA ARG A 185 9.66 11.65 0.74
C ARG A 185 10.59 10.88 -0.20
N TYR A 186 10.06 9.84 -0.84
CA TYR A 186 10.76 9.00 -1.80
C TYR A 186 9.77 8.21 -2.67
N CYS A 187 9.96 8.22 -3.99
CA CYS A 187 9.25 7.30 -4.86
C CYS A 187 10.03 5.99 -5.02
N ALA A 188 9.50 4.94 -4.42
CA ALA A 188 10.04 3.60 -4.46
C ALA A 188 9.60 2.89 -5.74
N THR A 189 10.56 2.57 -6.60
CA THR A 189 10.34 1.83 -7.86
C THR A 189 10.43 0.31 -7.69
N SER A 190 10.70 -0.17 -6.49
CA SER A 190 10.76 -1.60 -6.15
C SER A 190 10.33 -1.82 -4.69
N LEU A 191 9.88 -3.03 -4.35
CA LEU A 191 9.52 -3.37 -2.96
C LEU A 191 10.71 -3.15 -2.03
N GLU A 192 11.89 -3.56 -2.48
CA GLU A 192 13.12 -3.47 -1.72
C GLU A 192 13.45 -1.99 -1.43
N SER A 193 13.28 -1.10 -2.42
CA SER A 193 13.49 0.35 -2.21
C SER A 193 12.46 0.97 -1.24
N MET A 194 11.22 0.47 -1.25
CA MET A 194 10.18 0.88 -0.29
C MET A 194 10.54 0.44 1.13
N VAL A 195 11.04 -0.80 1.29
CA VAL A 195 11.50 -1.34 2.57
C VAL A 195 12.69 -0.53 3.09
N ASP A 196 13.69 -0.27 2.25
CA ASP A 196 14.89 0.49 2.63
C ASP A 196 14.58 1.90 3.09
N PHE A 197 13.71 2.60 2.36
CA PHE A 197 13.23 3.90 2.78
C PHE A 197 12.54 3.82 4.15
N SER A 198 11.63 2.86 4.31
CA SER A 198 10.84 2.71 5.53
C SER A 198 11.71 2.47 6.77
N ILE A 199 12.64 1.51 6.72
CA ILE A 199 13.51 1.20 7.85
C ILE A 199 14.54 2.31 8.12
N SER A 200 14.97 3.04 7.08
CA SER A 200 15.86 4.20 7.22
C SER A 200 15.17 5.34 7.97
N LYS A 201 13.92 5.67 7.62
CA LYS A 201 13.17 6.74 8.28
C LYS A 201 12.71 6.38 9.69
N LEU A 202 12.32 5.12 9.90
CA LEU A 202 11.94 4.59 11.22
C LEU A 202 13.16 4.29 12.11
N ARG A 203 14.35 4.16 11.53
CA ARG A 203 15.60 3.76 12.20
C ARG A 203 15.48 2.44 12.96
N THR A 204 14.71 1.49 12.41
CA THR A 204 14.52 0.16 12.98
C THR A 204 14.08 -0.83 11.91
N ARG A 205 14.43 -2.10 12.09
CA ARG A 205 13.90 -3.24 11.30
C ARG A 205 12.74 -3.95 12.01
N ASN A 206 12.46 -3.61 13.26
CA ASN A 206 11.30 -4.10 13.99
C ASN A 206 10.12 -3.16 13.71
N VAL A 207 9.44 -3.40 12.60
CA VAL A 207 8.32 -2.58 12.13
C VAL A 207 7.04 -3.41 12.06
N GLN A 208 5.90 -2.75 12.27
CA GLN A 208 4.60 -3.28 11.90
C GLN A 208 4.18 -2.66 10.56
N ALA A 209 3.86 -3.51 9.61
CA ALA A 209 3.39 -3.15 8.27
C ALA A 209 1.86 -3.37 8.21
N ILE A 210 1.09 -2.31 7.90
CA ILE A 210 -0.38 -2.37 7.87
C ILE A 210 -0.93 -1.59 6.66
N SER A 211 -1.85 -2.20 5.93
CA SER A 211 -2.61 -1.57 4.85
C SER A 211 -4.08 -1.39 5.23
N THR A 212 -4.78 -0.48 4.55
CA THR A 212 -6.24 -0.44 4.60
C THR A 212 -6.82 -1.59 3.76
N GLU A 213 -7.76 -2.33 4.32
CA GLU A 213 -8.30 -3.56 3.73
C GLU A 213 -9.82 -3.48 3.62
N VAL A 214 -10.35 -3.70 2.41
CA VAL A 214 -11.78 -3.93 2.17
C VAL A 214 -12.01 -5.43 2.29
N LEU A 215 -12.80 -5.84 3.28
CA LEU A 215 -12.87 -7.23 3.73
C LEU A 215 -13.93 -8.07 3.03
N GLU A 216 -14.81 -7.46 2.22
CA GLU A 216 -15.94 -8.14 1.57
C GLU A 216 -15.80 -8.14 0.03
N LYS A 217 -16.13 -9.28 -0.61
CA LYS A 217 -16.08 -9.47 -2.08
C LYS A 217 -17.23 -8.71 -2.75
N GLY A 218 -16.94 -8.08 -3.89
CA GLY A 218 -17.97 -7.41 -4.71
C GLY A 218 -18.37 -6.00 -4.23
N ALA A 219 -17.70 -5.42 -3.23
CA ALA A 219 -17.94 -4.06 -2.76
C ALA A 219 -17.94 -3.04 -3.91
N THR A 220 -19.06 -2.33 -4.05
CA THR A 220 -19.31 -1.37 -5.13
C THR A 220 -18.47 -0.10 -4.95
N MET A 221 -18.00 0.48 -6.06
CA MET A 221 -17.14 1.68 -6.06
C MET A 221 -17.90 3.00 -5.84
N SER A 222 -19.00 2.95 -5.12
CA SER A 222 -19.83 4.13 -4.85
C SER A 222 -19.36 4.84 -3.58
N MET A 223 -19.75 6.11 -3.46
CA MET A 223 -19.77 6.78 -2.17
C MET A 223 -20.71 5.99 -1.25
N HIS A 224 -20.18 5.46 -0.16
CA HIS A 224 -20.96 4.74 0.83
C HIS A 224 -20.93 5.48 2.16
N LYS A 225 -22.03 5.35 2.92
CA LYS A 225 -22.06 5.82 4.29
C LYS A 225 -21.45 4.76 5.19
N TYR A 226 -20.26 5.03 5.70
CA TYR A 226 -19.55 4.18 6.63
C TYR A 226 -19.85 4.58 8.07
N THR A 227 -20.17 3.58 8.90
CA THR A 227 -20.31 3.72 10.35
C THR A 227 -19.03 3.25 11.03
N ILE A 228 -18.54 4.04 11.98
CA ILE A 228 -17.35 3.72 12.77
C ILE A 228 -17.71 2.67 13.82
N MET A 229 -17.05 1.53 13.77
CA MET A 229 -17.23 0.46 14.74
C MET A 229 -16.37 0.71 15.99
N PRO A 230 -16.75 0.18 17.16
CA PRO A 230 -15.87 0.15 18.33
C PRO A 230 -14.51 -0.48 18.03
N GLY A 231 -13.46 -0.06 18.75
CA GLY A 231 -12.13 -0.64 18.63
C GLY A 231 -11.06 0.23 17.97
N LEU A 232 -11.21 1.56 18.00
CA LEU A 232 -10.14 2.49 17.61
C LEU A 232 -8.86 2.17 18.41
N LYS A 233 -7.79 1.81 17.69
CA LYS A 233 -6.50 1.46 18.27
C LYS A 233 -5.43 2.38 17.71
N LYS A 234 -4.78 3.13 18.59
CA LYS A 234 -3.54 3.83 18.24
C LYS A 234 -2.41 2.82 18.08
N LEU A 235 -1.66 2.92 16.99
CA LEU A 235 -0.48 2.09 16.75
C LEU A 235 0.68 2.58 17.61
N ALA A 236 1.52 1.64 18.05
CA ALA A 236 2.71 1.95 18.84
C ALA A 236 3.76 2.60 17.95
N GLY A 237 4.35 3.72 18.39
CA GLY A 237 5.34 4.49 17.63
C GLY A 237 4.98 5.98 17.52
N ASP A 238 6.01 6.82 17.41
CA ASP A 238 5.91 8.27 17.21
C ASP A 238 6.31 8.71 15.78
N LYS A 239 6.67 7.73 14.95
CA LYS A 239 7.05 7.87 13.55
C LYS A 239 6.30 6.85 12.72
N VAL A 240 5.78 7.32 11.59
CA VAL A 240 5.06 6.52 10.62
C VAL A 240 5.65 6.84 9.25
N VAL A 241 5.81 5.81 8.43
CA VAL A 241 6.07 5.95 7.00
C VAL A 241 4.79 5.54 6.28
N VAL A 242 4.30 6.36 5.38
CA VAL A 242 3.11 6.08 4.57
C VAL A 242 3.52 6.03 3.11
N CYS A 243 3.11 4.97 2.43
CA CYS A 243 3.41 4.70 1.04
C CYS A 243 2.10 4.57 0.26
N HIS A 244 1.98 5.33 -0.82
CA HIS A 244 0.83 5.35 -1.70
C HIS A 244 1.23 4.81 -3.08
N LYS A 245 0.58 3.74 -3.54
CA LYS A 245 0.77 3.20 -4.87
C LYS A 245 0.33 4.23 -5.91
N GLN A 246 1.20 4.45 -6.89
CA GLN A 246 1.02 5.38 -7.99
C GLN A 246 0.56 4.69 -9.27
N ASN A 247 -0.05 5.45 -10.17
CA ASN A 247 -0.49 4.95 -11.46
C ASN A 247 0.68 4.90 -12.47
N TYR A 248 1.52 3.88 -12.34
CA TYR A 248 2.70 3.68 -13.18
C TYR A 248 2.68 2.29 -13.86
N PRO A 249 3.37 2.07 -15.00
CA PRO A 249 3.37 0.79 -15.72
C PRO A 249 3.79 -0.44 -14.91
N TYR A 250 4.55 -0.23 -13.82
CA TYR A 250 4.82 -1.21 -12.78
C TYR A 250 4.52 -0.60 -11.40
N ALA A 251 4.53 -1.41 -10.34
CA ALA A 251 4.24 -0.91 -9.00
C ALA A 251 5.31 0.09 -8.52
N VAL A 252 4.92 1.36 -8.45
CA VAL A 252 5.68 2.46 -7.84
C VAL A 252 4.90 2.96 -6.64
N PHE A 253 5.60 3.27 -5.54
CA PHE A 253 5.00 3.81 -4.33
C PHE A 253 5.61 5.18 -3.98
N TYR A 254 4.78 6.21 -3.87
CA TYR A 254 5.13 7.46 -3.22
C TYR A 254 5.14 7.25 -1.71
N CYS A 255 6.32 7.18 -1.11
CA CYS A 255 6.50 7.04 0.32
C CYS A 255 6.88 8.37 0.96
N HIS A 256 6.32 8.66 2.13
CA HIS A 256 6.65 9.83 2.91
C HIS A 256 6.62 9.56 4.41
N ALA A 257 7.33 10.38 5.15
CA ALA A 257 7.37 10.38 6.60
C ALA A 257 7.33 11.83 7.10
N ILE A 258 6.29 12.15 7.86
CA ILE A 258 6.11 13.44 8.52
C ILE A 258 6.31 13.24 10.02
N LYS A 259 6.94 14.20 10.69
CA LYS A 259 7.15 14.18 12.15
C LYS A 259 6.58 15.45 12.77
N PRO A 260 5.87 15.37 13.91
CA PRO A 260 5.39 14.16 14.59
C PRO A 260 4.11 13.60 13.93
N THR A 261 4.02 12.29 13.74
CA THR A 261 2.82 11.61 13.19
C THR A 261 2.41 10.45 14.09
N ALA A 262 1.11 10.22 14.26
CA ALA A 262 0.55 9.00 14.83
C ALA A 262 -0.32 8.26 13.80
N ALA A 263 -0.41 6.93 13.93
CA ALA A 263 -1.32 6.13 13.12
C ALA A 263 -2.35 5.41 14.00
N TYR A 264 -3.54 5.22 13.45
CA TYR A 264 -4.68 4.57 14.11
C TYR A 264 -5.27 3.51 13.19
N VAL A 265 -5.77 2.44 13.78
CA VAL A 265 -6.53 1.40 13.10
C VAL A 265 -7.93 1.36 13.67
N LEU A 266 -8.93 1.30 12.80
CA LEU A 266 -10.33 1.18 13.16
C LEU A 266 -11.08 0.36 12.10
N SER A 267 -12.22 -0.18 12.51
CA SER A 267 -13.13 -0.89 11.61
C SER A 267 -14.29 0.01 11.23
N LEU A 268 -14.65 -0.01 9.95
CA LEU A 268 -15.82 0.67 9.41
C LEU A 268 -16.80 -0.37 8.87
N LYS A 269 -18.09 -0.05 8.91
CA LYS A 269 -19.16 -0.82 8.28
C LYS A 269 -19.96 0.08 7.35
N GLY A 270 -19.96 -0.23 6.05
CA GLY A 270 -20.77 0.43 5.04
C GLY A 270 -22.25 0.10 5.21
N ASP A 271 -23.09 0.98 4.68
CA ASP A 271 -24.54 0.77 4.53
C ASP A 271 -24.87 -0.43 3.62
N ASP A 272 -23.98 -0.74 2.70
CA ASP A 272 -23.95 -1.94 1.85
C ASP A 272 -23.50 -3.22 2.59
N GLY A 273 -23.16 -3.11 3.88
CA GLY A 273 -22.67 -4.21 4.71
C GLY A 273 -21.16 -4.45 4.63
N VAL A 274 -20.44 -3.76 3.75
CA VAL A 274 -19.00 -3.94 3.54
C VAL A 274 -18.23 -3.52 4.78
N LYS A 275 -17.32 -4.38 5.24
CA LYS A 275 -16.41 -4.06 6.34
C LYS A 275 -15.07 -3.59 5.80
N VAL A 276 -14.55 -2.51 6.38
CA VAL A 276 -13.24 -1.96 6.03
C VAL A 276 -12.40 -1.82 7.27
N LYS A 277 -11.18 -2.35 7.24
CA LYS A 277 -10.14 -2.05 8.22
C LYS A 277 -9.39 -0.83 7.72
N LEU A 278 -9.65 0.32 8.33
CA LEU A 278 -9.03 1.59 7.98
C LEU A 278 -7.75 1.79 8.79
N VAL A 279 -6.68 2.20 8.10
CA VAL A 279 -5.49 2.79 8.71
C VAL A 279 -5.54 4.29 8.45
N ALA A 280 -5.56 5.09 9.51
CA ALA A 280 -5.59 6.55 9.44
C ALA A 280 -4.32 7.15 10.03
N GLU A 281 -3.85 8.24 9.43
CA GLU A 281 -2.70 9.01 9.87
C GLU A 281 -3.15 10.34 10.51
N GLU A 282 -2.53 10.71 11.63
CA GLU A 282 -2.68 12.00 12.30
C GLU A 282 -1.33 12.71 12.34
N ILE A 283 -1.20 13.79 11.57
CA ILE A 283 -0.06 14.70 11.67
C ILE A 283 -0.26 15.57 12.92
N LYS A 284 0.65 15.47 13.88
CA LYS A 284 0.66 16.30 15.08
C LYS A 284 1.42 17.58 14.81
N ALA A 285 0.97 18.69 15.40
CA ALA A 285 1.66 19.96 15.30
C ALA A 285 3.11 19.85 15.82
N MET A 286 4.07 20.38 15.05
CA MET A 286 5.41 20.69 15.55
C MET A 286 5.26 21.88 16.52
N LYS A 287 5.71 21.73 17.77
CA LYS A 287 5.82 22.82 18.73
C LYS A 287 6.98 23.73 18.39
#